data_AF-A0AAW1KPP9-F1
#
_entry.id   AF-A0AAW1KPP9-F1
#
_cell.length_a   1.000
_cell.length_b   1.000
_cell.length_c   1.000
_cell.angle_alpha   90.00
_cell.angle_beta   90.00
_cell.angle_gamma   90.00
#
_symmetry.space_group_name_H-M   'P 1'
#
loop_
_entity.id
_entity.type
_entity.pdbx_description
1 polymer ?
#
loop_
_entity_poly.entity_id
_entity_poly.type
_entity_poly.pdbx_seq_one_letter_code
_entity_poly.pdbx_strand_id
1 'polypeptide(L)'
;MPFKKRVDDVLSKRWKQSYANTNKFLKKHEEWLNGEVSVSYLNKKIQQIPSTSRGRPEKTFEESSDRTKFRRVVHLLEGSSTEELTHATRLSLRRTGRRSSTEELTHATRLSLRRTGRRDVAYLLKEATTNPKRATKIKKIYHAKPKEAKPYTPEEALNLQVQDRHSICVSDTSAEVKLQALLNHTIGRIANMQKDIIHNEIENILPDSFQFFVKFECDGSSGQSQYKQSFTSATHNAGDSKVFISSIVPLQLYAKTLHNQEKIILWQNPRPGSTRFCRPIRFQFISESADVI
;
A
#
# COMPACT_ATOMS: atom_id res chain seq x y z
N MET A 1 -35.78 18.28 -27.44
CA MET A 1 -35.86 19.19 -26.29
C MET A 1 -34.44 19.52 -25.83
N PRO A 2 -34.09 20.81 -25.62
CA PRO A 2 -32.70 21.19 -25.43
C PRO A 2 -32.21 20.81 -24.03
N PHE A 3 -31.04 20.18 -23.99
CA PHE A 3 -30.33 19.80 -22.78
C PHE A 3 -30.13 21.02 -21.86
N LYS A 4 -30.60 20.93 -20.60
CA LYS A 4 -30.23 21.86 -19.53
C LYS A 4 -28.72 21.81 -19.37
N LYS A 5 -28.03 22.87 -19.80
CA LYS A 5 -26.56 23.02 -19.70
C LYS A 5 -26.16 23.05 -18.22
N ARG A 6 -25.08 22.34 -17.89
CA ARG A 6 -24.50 22.37 -16.53
C ARG A 6 -24.08 23.78 -16.18
N VAL A 7 -24.21 24.16 -14.91
CA VAL A 7 -23.88 25.51 -14.42
C VAL A 7 -22.42 25.88 -14.77
N ASP A 8 -21.51 24.89 -14.71
CA ASP A 8 -20.10 25.04 -15.06
C ASP A 8 -19.86 25.44 -16.54
N ASP A 9 -20.69 24.92 -17.47
CA ASP A 9 -20.60 25.26 -18.89
C ASP A 9 -21.05 26.70 -19.17
N VAL A 10 -22.02 27.19 -18.40
CA VAL A 10 -22.55 28.55 -18.55
C VAL A 10 -21.55 29.57 -18.02
N LEU A 11 -20.92 29.29 -16.87
CA LEU A 11 -19.90 30.14 -16.27
C LEU A 11 -18.65 30.21 -17.17
N SER A 12 -18.13 29.06 -17.62
CA SER A 12 -16.95 28.98 -18.49
C SER A 12 -17.15 29.73 -19.82
N LYS A 13 -18.35 29.65 -20.40
CA LYS A 13 -18.68 30.38 -21.64
C LYS A 13 -18.70 31.89 -21.42
N ARG A 14 -19.33 32.36 -20.34
CA ARG A 14 -19.41 33.80 -20.01
C ARG A 14 -18.04 34.36 -19.63
N TRP A 15 -17.20 33.57 -18.97
CA TRP A 15 -15.82 33.94 -18.64
C TRP A 15 -14.99 34.23 -19.90
N LYS A 16 -15.09 33.35 -20.90
CA LYS A 16 -14.44 33.55 -22.21
C LYS A 16 -14.97 34.77 -22.96
N GLN A 17 -16.27 35.07 -22.87
CA GLN A 17 -16.89 36.25 -23.48
C GLN A 17 -16.47 37.59 -22.85
N SER A 18 -15.86 37.53 -21.68
CA SER A 18 -15.26 38.68 -20.99
C SER A 18 -13.74 38.70 -21.14
N TYR A 19 -13.19 37.95 -22.10
CA TYR A 19 -11.76 37.84 -22.38
C TYR A 19 -10.94 37.42 -21.15
N ALA A 20 -11.53 36.59 -20.28
CA ALA A 20 -10.94 36.19 -19.01
C ALA A 20 -10.51 37.38 -18.11
N ASN A 21 -11.15 38.53 -18.27
CA ASN A 21 -10.91 39.71 -17.44
C ASN A 21 -12.00 39.84 -16.38
N THR A 22 -11.58 39.81 -15.11
CA THR A 22 -12.46 39.79 -13.94
C THR A 22 -13.37 41.01 -13.86
N ASN A 23 -12.83 42.22 -14.06
CA ASN A 23 -13.60 43.46 -13.93
C ASN A 23 -14.66 43.58 -15.03
N LYS A 24 -14.31 43.18 -16.28
CA LYS A 24 -15.28 43.11 -17.38
C LYS A 24 -16.34 42.05 -17.12
N PHE A 25 -15.97 40.91 -16.55
CA PHE A 25 -16.91 39.83 -16.25
C PHE A 25 -17.93 40.23 -15.19
N LEU A 26 -17.47 40.78 -14.07
CA LEU A 26 -18.33 41.21 -12.97
C LEU A 26 -19.31 42.29 -13.43
N LYS A 27 -18.82 43.32 -14.13
CA LYS A 27 -19.67 44.41 -14.64
C LYS A 27 -20.68 43.95 -15.70
N LYS A 28 -20.30 43.00 -16.56
CA LYS A 28 -21.15 42.54 -17.67
C LYS A 28 -22.20 41.51 -17.24
N HIS A 29 -21.97 40.81 -16.13
CA HIS A 29 -22.84 39.73 -15.68
C HIS A 29 -23.34 39.91 -14.24
N GLU A 30 -23.34 41.14 -13.74
CA GLU A 30 -23.75 41.52 -12.38
C GLU A 30 -25.16 41.03 -12.03
N GLU A 31 -26.15 41.29 -12.88
CA GLU A 31 -27.54 40.84 -12.69
C GLU A 31 -27.67 39.32 -12.62
N TRP A 32 -26.81 38.59 -13.37
CA TRP A 32 -26.84 37.14 -13.35
C TRP A 32 -26.16 36.55 -12.11
N LEU A 33 -25.07 37.17 -11.64
CA LEU A 33 -24.39 36.79 -10.42
C LEU A 33 -25.27 37.04 -9.19
N ASN A 34 -26.10 38.08 -9.24
CA ASN A 34 -27.02 38.46 -8.17
C ASN A 34 -28.40 37.78 -8.26
N GLY A 35 -28.63 36.90 -9.24
CA GLY A 35 -29.87 36.15 -9.38
C GLY A 35 -29.96 34.95 -8.42
N GLU A 36 -31.16 34.67 -7.89
CA GLU A 36 -31.40 33.50 -7.05
C GLU A 36 -31.23 32.19 -7.84
N VAL A 37 -30.33 31.32 -7.36
CA VAL A 37 -30.07 30.01 -7.98
C VAL A 37 -31.05 28.97 -7.43
N SER A 38 -32.04 28.58 -8.24
CA SER A 38 -32.92 27.45 -7.92
C SER A 38 -32.21 26.11 -8.16
N VAL A 39 -31.63 25.54 -7.10
CA VAL A 39 -31.00 24.21 -7.12
C VAL A 39 -32.08 23.14 -6.94
N SER A 40 -32.73 22.74 -8.02
CA SER A 40 -33.74 21.66 -8.02
C SER A 40 -33.08 20.27 -8.00
N TYR A 41 -32.41 19.93 -6.90
CA TYR A 41 -31.79 18.61 -6.68
C TYR A 41 -32.23 17.93 -5.38
N LEU A 42 -33.53 17.90 -5.06
CA LEU A 42 -33.97 17.07 -3.92
C LEU A 42 -35.24 16.23 -4.10
N ASN A 43 -35.94 16.27 -5.24
CA ASN A 43 -37.18 15.47 -5.38
C ASN A 43 -37.30 14.76 -6.73
N LYS A 44 -36.42 13.77 -7.00
CA LYS A 44 -36.79 12.68 -7.90
C LYS A 44 -36.99 11.41 -7.09
N LYS A 45 -38.26 11.10 -6.78
CA LYS A 45 -38.70 9.75 -6.44
C LYS A 45 -38.12 8.81 -7.50
N ILE A 46 -37.32 7.84 -7.07
CA ILE A 46 -36.76 6.81 -7.95
C ILE A 46 -37.92 5.87 -8.32
N GLN A 47 -38.57 6.16 -9.44
CA GLN A 47 -39.24 5.09 -10.20
C GLN A 47 -38.14 4.41 -11.03
N GLN A 48 -37.92 3.13 -10.76
CA GLN A 48 -36.98 2.30 -11.50
C GLN A 48 -37.49 2.13 -12.94
N ILE A 49 -36.88 2.88 -13.87
CA ILE A 49 -36.94 2.56 -15.29
C ILE A 49 -35.56 1.99 -15.65
N PRO A 50 -35.45 0.87 -16.38
CA PRO A 50 -34.16 0.32 -16.78
C PRO A 50 -33.42 1.34 -17.66
N SER A 51 -32.28 1.81 -17.17
CA SER A 51 -31.42 2.74 -17.90
C SER A 51 -30.59 1.97 -18.91
N THR A 52 -30.71 2.32 -20.19
CA THR A 52 -29.82 1.88 -21.28
C THR A 52 -28.47 2.63 -21.29
N SER A 53 -28.06 3.25 -20.16
CA SER A 53 -26.84 4.05 -20.13
C SER A 53 -25.59 3.17 -20.09
N ARG A 54 -24.63 3.51 -20.96
CA ARG A 54 -23.28 2.95 -21.05
C ARG A 54 -22.45 3.33 -19.81
N GLY A 55 -22.76 2.73 -18.67
CA GLY A 55 -22.03 2.88 -17.41
C GLY A 55 -21.12 1.68 -17.12
N ARG A 56 -20.16 1.88 -16.21
CA ARG A 56 -19.35 0.80 -15.63
C ARG A 56 -20.29 -0.26 -15.04
N PRO A 57 -20.11 -1.56 -15.35
CA PRO A 57 -20.96 -2.62 -14.81
C PRO A 57 -21.05 -2.54 -13.29
N GLU A 58 -22.26 -2.60 -12.75
CA GLU A 58 -22.45 -2.66 -11.30
C GLU A 58 -22.03 -4.02 -10.77
N LYS A 59 -21.21 -4.01 -9.73
CA LYS A 59 -20.91 -5.22 -8.96
C LYS A 59 -22.12 -5.63 -8.13
N THR A 60 -22.25 -6.94 -7.92
CA THR A 60 -23.19 -7.49 -6.94
C THR A 60 -22.92 -6.91 -5.55
N PHE A 61 -23.90 -7.02 -4.65
CA PHE A 61 -23.72 -6.51 -3.29
C PHE A 61 -22.54 -7.22 -2.61
N GLU A 62 -22.41 -8.54 -2.77
CA GLU A 62 -21.39 -9.41 -2.20
C GLU A 62 -19.98 -9.04 -2.64
N GLU A 63 -19.78 -8.74 -3.93
CA GLU A 63 -18.49 -8.40 -4.55
C GLU A 63 -18.08 -6.93 -4.36
N SER A 64 -18.95 -6.12 -3.75
CA SER A 64 -18.69 -4.70 -3.50
C SER A 64 -17.78 -4.49 -2.27
N SER A 65 -17.00 -3.41 -2.29
CA SER A 65 -16.20 -2.99 -1.14
C SER A 65 -17.09 -2.55 0.04
N ASP A 66 -16.59 -2.66 1.27
CA ASP A 66 -17.35 -2.32 2.49
C ASP A 66 -17.93 -0.90 2.46
N ARG A 67 -17.16 0.07 1.94
CA ARG A 67 -17.63 1.46 1.77
C ARG A 67 -18.83 1.57 0.82
N THR A 68 -18.84 0.77 -0.25
CA THR A 68 -19.93 0.76 -1.23
C THR A 68 -21.16 0.05 -0.67
N LYS A 69 -20.96 -1.08 0.03
CA LYS A 69 -22.02 -1.79 0.76
C LYS A 69 -22.68 -0.87 1.78
N PHE A 70 -21.88 -0.19 2.60
CA PHE A 70 -22.35 0.79 3.58
C PHE A 70 -23.24 1.85 2.92
N ARG A 71 -22.75 2.52 1.88
CA ARG A 71 -23.53 3.54 1.16
C ARG A 71 -24.86 3.00 0.61
N ARG A 72 -24.90 1.75 0.14
CA ARG A 72 -26.12 1.11 -0.38
C ARG A 72 -27.16 0.82 0.72
N VAL A 73 -26.73 0.53 1.95
CA VAL A 73 -27.65 0.16 3.06
C VAL A 73 -27.95 1.29 4.05
N VAL A 74 -27.27 2.43 3.97
CA VAL A 74 -27.49 3.57 4.90
C VAL A 74 -28.95 3.99 4.98
N HIS A 75 -29.67 4.02 3.86
CA HIS A 75 -31.09 4.39 3.84
C HIS A 75 -31.98 3.45 4.68
N LEU A 76 -31.57 2.19 4.92
CA LEU A 76 -32.29 1.26 5.79
C LEU A 76 -32.15 1.61 7.27
N LEU A 77 -31.13 2.41 7.64
CA LEU A 77 -30.91 2.86 9.02
C LEU A 77 -31.70 4.11 9.35
N GLU A 78 -32.07 4.91 8.35
CA GLU A 78 -32.75 6.21 8.54
C GLU A 78 -34.21 6.06 9.00
N GLY A 79 -34.83 4.89 8.81
CA GLY A 79 -36.23 4.65 9.12
C GLY A 79 -36.50 3.40 9.95
N SER A 80 -35.48 2.82 10.59
CA SER A 80 -35.66 1.60 11.38
C SER A 80 -34.78 1.59 12.62
N SER A 81 -35.38 1.23 13.74
CA SER A 81 -34.66 1.06 14.99
C SER A 81 -33.74 -0.16 14.92
N THR A 82 -32.75 -0.20 15.80
CA THR A 82 -31.83 -1.35 15.86
C THR A 82 -32.56 -2.66 16.19
N GLU A 83 -33.63 -2.60 16.99
CA GLU A 83 -34.46 -3.75 17.34
C GLU A 83 -35.27 -4.23 16.13
N GLU A 84 -35.88 -3.31 15.39
CA GLU A 84 -36.61 -3.62 14.16
C GLU A 84 -35.71 -4.27 13.11
N LEU A 85 -34.49 -3.76 12.91
CA LEU A 85 -33.52 -4.36 11.97
C LEU A 85 -33.09 -5.75 12.42
N THR A 86 -32.90 -5.99 13.72
CA THR A 86 -32.62 -7.33 14.23
C THR A 86 -33.81 -8.27 14.05
N HIS A 87 -35.03 -7.78 14.22
CA HIS A 87 -36.25 -8.56 14.01
C HIS A 87 -36.50 -8.85 12.53
N ALA A 88 -36.31 -7.87 11.65
CA ALA A 88 -36.41 -8.01 10.20
C ALA A 88 -35.39 -9.01 9.66
N THR A 89 -34.16 -8.99 10.20
CA THR A 89 -33.14 -9.99 9.92
C THR A 89 -33.63 -11.39 10.30
N ARG A 90 -34.14 -11.57 11.54
CA ARG A 90 -34.72 -12.86 11.98
C ARG A 90 -35.88 -13.33 11.09
N LEU A 91 -36.75 -12.42 10.67
CA LEU A 91 -37.92 -12.74 9.83
C LEU A 91 -37.50 -13.13 8.41
N SER A 92 -36.55 -12.41 7.81
CA SER A 92 -35.96 -12.72 6.50
C SER A 92 -35.31 -14.12 6.50
N LEU A 93 -34.56 -14.43 7.56
CA LEU A 93 -33.91 -15.74 7.73
C LEU A 93 -34.92 -16.87 7.93
N ARG A 94 -36.01 -16.63 8.67
CA ARG A 94 -37.12 -17.59 8.80
C ARG A 94 -37.81 -17.89 7.48
N ARG A 95 -38.01 -16.87 6.63
CA ARG A 95 -38.65 -17.00 5.31
C ARG A 95 -37.79 -17.77 4.31
N THR A 96 -36.47 -17.67 4.41
CA THR A 96 -35.52 -18.38 3.53
C THR A 96 -35.22 -19.81 3.98
N GLY A 97 -35.87 -20.30 5.05
CA GLY A 97 -35.67 -21.66 5.58
C GLY A 97 -34.32 -21.87 6.28
N ARG A 98 -33.46 -20.84 6.35
CA ARG A 98 -32.14 -20.88 7.00
C ARG A 98 -32.27 -20.66 8.50
N ARG A 99 -32.85 -21.63 9.21
CA ARG A 99 -33.05 -21.53 10.68
C ARG A 99 -31.75 -21.75 11.50
N SER A 100 -30.66 -22.21 10.87
CA SER A 100 -29.48 -22.71 11.61
C SER A 100 -28.15 -22.59 10.86
N SER A 101 -27.89 -21.54 10.07
CA SER A 101 -26.54 -21.40 9.50
C SER A 101 -25.54 -21.06 10.62
N THR A 102 -24.42 -21.80 10.68
CA THR A 102 -23.37 -21.62 11.70
C THR A 102 -22.78 -20.20 11.67
N GLU A 103 -22.79 -19.56 10.50
CA GLU A 103 -22.36 -18.19 10.28
C GLU A 103 -23.26 -17.17 10.99
N GLU A 104 -24.57 -17.40 11.02
CA GLU A 104 -25.52 -16.52 11.70
C GLU A 104 -25.44 -16.64 13.23
N LEU A 105 -25.30 -17.87 13.74
CA LEU A 105 -25.10 -18.10 15.18
C LEU A 105 -23.80 -17.48 15.66
N THR A 106 -22.72 -17.62 14.89
CA THR A 106 -21.43 -17.01 15.22
C THR A 106 -21.50 -15.48 15.15
N HIS A 107 -22.22 -14.92 14.19
CA HIS A 107 -22.45 -13.48 14.11
C HIS A 107 -23.29 -12.93 15.28
N ALA A 108 -24.42 -13.56 15.61
CA ALA A 108 -25.28 -13.16 16.72
C ALA A 108 -24.55 -13.26 18.07
N THR A 109 -23.80 -14.35 18.28
CA THR A 109 -22.99 -14.55 19.50
C THR A 109 -21.91 -13.48 19.62
N ARG A 110 -21.22 -13.14 18.53
CA ARG A 110 -20.25 -12.03 18.51
C ARG A 110 -20.87 -10.69 18.89
N LEU A 111 -22.08 -10.41 18.43
CA LEU A 111 -22.77 -9.15 18.72
C LEU A 111 -23.13 -9.06 20.22
N SER A 112 -23.65 -10.15 20.78
CA SER A 112 -23.99 -10.25 22.21
C SER A 112 -22.74 -10.10 23.11
N LEU A 113 -21.64 -10.75 22.73
CA LEU A 113 -20.36 -10.63 23.44
C LEU A 113 -19.80 -9.20 23.40
N ARG A 114 -19.97 -8.48 22.29
CA ARG A 114 -19.54 -7.07 22.21
C ARG A 114 -20.40 -6.15 23.10
N ARG A 115 -21.71 -6.37 23.13
CA ARG A 115 -22.64 -5.61 23.99
C ARG A 115 -22.36 -5.80 25.47
N THR A 116 -21.95 -7.00 25.87
CA THR A 116 -21.57 -7.33 27.25
C THR A 116 -20.13 -6.94 27.61
N GLY A 117 -19.41 -6.25 26.72
CA GLY A 117 -18.02 -5.81 26.95
C GLY A 117 -16.96 -6.89 26.72
N ARG A 118 -17.34 -8.13 26.40
CA ARG A 118 -16.43 -9.27 26.14
C ARG A 118 -15.87 -9.25 24.72
N ARG A 119 -15.17 -8.17 24.37
CA ARG A 119 -14.65 -7.92 23.01
C ARG A 119 -13.64 -8.99 22.57
N ASP A 120 -12.77 -9.44 23.46
CA ASP A 120 -11.74 -10.44 23.14
C ASP A 120 -12.33 -11.81 22.85
N VAL A 121 -13.37 -12.20 23.59
CA VAL A 121 -14.11 -13.45 23.34
C VAL A 121 -14.79 -13.38 21.96
N ALA A 122 -15.38 -12.23 21.61
CA ALA A 122 -15.97 -12.04 20.28
C ALA A 122 -14.93 -12.11 19.16
N TYR A 123 -13.69 -11.67 19.41
CA TYR A 123 -12.58 -11.78 18.48
C TYR A 123 -12.09 -13.23 18.35
N LEU A 124 -11.89 -13.92 19.47
CA LEU A 124 -11.50 -15.34 19.49
C LEU A 124 -12.53 -16.23 18.79
N LEU A 125 -13.83 -15.97 18.97
CA LEU A 125 -14.89 -16.70 18.28
C LEU A 125 -14.80 -16.52 16.77
N LYS A 126 -14.55 -15.29 16.28
CA LYS A 126 -14.34 -15.01 14.85
C LYS A 126 -13.14 -15.80 14.32
N GLU A 127 -12.01 -15.74 15.03
CA GLU A 127 -10.77 -16.40 14.62
C GLU A 127 -10.92 -17.91 14.60
N ALA A 128 -11.58 -18.49 15.61
CA ALA A 128 -11.81 -19.93 15.72
C ALA A 128 -12.67 -20.48 14.57
N THR A 129 -13.61 -19.69 14.05
CA THR A 129 -14.56 -20.13 13.02
C THR A 129 -14.09 -19.86 11.59
N THR A 130 -13.00 -19.11 11.38
CA THR A 130 -12.47 -18.82 10.03
C THR A 130 -11.89 -20.03 9.31
N ASN A 131 -11.33 -20.99 10.04
CA ASN A 131 -10.78 -22.22 9.48
C ASN A 131 -10.95 -23.37 10.48
N PRO A 132 -11.40 -24.58 10.06
CA PRO A 132 -11.58 -25.74 10.94
C PRO A 132 -10.37 -26.11 11.79
N LYS A 133 -9.14 -25.84 11.30
CA LYS A 133 -7.88 -26.12 12.01
C LYS A 133 -7.46 -24.99 12.96
N ARG A 134 -8.12 -23.84 12.93
CA ARG A 134 -7.71 -22.66 13.71
C ARG A 134 -8.08 -22.79 15.18
N ALA A 135 -9.27 -23.29 15.48
CA ALA A 135 -9.70 -23.58 16.86
C ALA A 135 -8.73 -24.57 17.56
N THR A 136 -8.33 -25.63 16.86
CA THR A 136 -7.38 -26.61 17.42
C THR A 136 -5.98 -26.03 17.58
N LYS A 137 -5.54 -25.14 16.68
CA LYS A 137 -4.27 -24.40 16.82
C LYS A 137 -4.28 -23.46 18.03
N ILE A 138 -5.36 -22.71 18.23
CA ILE A 138 -5.54 -21.83 19.40
C ILE A 138 -5.48 -22.67 20.69
N LYS A 139 -6.20 -23.79 20.74
CA LYS A 139 -6.16 -24.72 21.89
C LYS A 139 -4.75 -25.24 22.17
N LYS A 140 -4.03 -25.68 21.13
CA LYS A 140 -2.65 -26.18 21.27
C LYS A 140 -1.70 -25.11 21.81
N ILE A 141 -1.82 -23.87 21.33
CA ILE A 141 -0.99 -22.74 21.78
C ILE A 141 -1.31 -22.37 23.23
N TYR A 142 -2.59 -22.33 23.61
CA TYR A 142 -3.00 -21.99 24.98
C TYR A 142 -2.47 -23.00 26.02
N HIS A 143 -2.42 -24.28 25.67
CA HIS A 143 -1.85 -25.33 26.53
C HIS A 143 -0.33 -25.51 26.36
N ALA A 144 0.28 -24.93 25.33
CA ALA A 144 1.72 -24.99 25.15
C ALA A 144 2.40 -24.05 26.15
N LYS A 145 3.49 -24.50 26.77
CA LYS A 145 4.37 -23.57 27.50
C LYS A 145 4.87 -22.50 26.51
N PRO A 146 4.86 -21.22 26.87
CA PRO A 146 5.44 -20.19 26.02
C PRO A 146 6.89 -20.57 25.74
N LYS A 147 7.24 -20.74 24.46
CA LYS A 147 8.65 -20.85 24.08
C LYS A 147 9.27 -19.52 24.47
N GLU A 148 10.20 -19.52 25.42
CA GLU A 148 11.04 -18.37 25.67
C GLU A 148 11.77 -18.06 24.36
N ALA A 149 11.37 -16.97 23.70
CA ALA A 149 12.05 -16.48 22.54
C ALA A 149 13.42 -15.99 23.02
N LYS A 150 14.46 -16.78 22.78
CA LYS A 150 15.84 -16.33 23.02
C LYS A 150 16.12 -15.20 22.03
N PRO A 151 16.31 -13.95 22.49
CA PRO A 151 16.69 -12.88 21.59
C PRO A 151 18.08 -13.20 21.02
N TYR A 152 18.29 -12.89 19.74
CA TYR A 152 19.61 -13.02 19.13
C TYR A 152 20.62 -12.16 19.90
N THR A 153 21.84 -12.66 20.04
CA THR A 153 22.95 -11.81 20.49
C THR A 153 23.23 -10.71 19.46
N PRO A 154 23.85 -9.57 19.82
CA PRO A 154 24.21 -8.54 18.86
C PRO A 154 25.06 -9.06 17.70
N GLU A 155 25.94 -10.03 17.96
CA GLU A 155 26.78 -10.66 16.94
C GLU A 155 26.00 -11.58 16.00
N GLU A 156 25.08 -12.38 16.54
CA GLU A 156 24.16 -13.19 15.72
C GLU A 156 23.27 -12.31 14.84
N ALA A 157 22.75 -11.21 15.40
CA ALA A 157 21.96 -10.23 14.65
C ALA A 157 22.79 -9.55 13.55
N LEU A 158 24.05 -9.21 13.82
CA LEU A 158 24.96 -8.60 12.85
C LEU A 158 25.31 -9.57 11.71
N ASN A 159 25.58 -10.84 12.02
CA ASN A 159 25.86 -11.87 11.02
C ASN A 159 24.65 -12.15 10.12
N LEU A 160 23.43 -11.96 10.62
CA LEU A 160 22.21 -11.99 9.79
C LEU A 160 22.08 -10.78 8.85
N GLN A 161 22.75 -9.66 9.15
CA GLN A 161 22.67 -8.42 8.36
C GLN A 161 23.83 -8.24 7.38
N VAL A 162 25.02 -8.76 7.68
CA VAL A 162 26.25 -8.61 6.89
C VAL A 162 26.77 -10.00 6.55
N GLN A 163 26.41 -10.52 5.36
CA GLN A 163 26.75 -11.89 4.97
C GLN A 163 28.20 -12.05 4.47
N ASP A 164 28.85 -10.99 4.00
CA ASP A 164 30.21 -11.08 3.46
C ASP A 164 31.07 -9.89 3.92
N ARG A 165 31.78 -10.04 5.04
CA ARG A 165 32.67 -9.01 5.58
C ARG A 165 33.87 -8.73 4.67
N HIS A 166 34.27 -9.69 3.83
CA HIS A 166 35.39 -9.53 2.89
C HIS A 166 35.01 -8.74 1.63
N SER A 167 33.72 -8.45 1.45
CA SER A 167 33.22 -7.59 0.38
C SER A 167 33.26 -6.10 0.73
N ILE A 168 33.54 -5.75 1.99
CA ILE A 168 33.54 -4.38 2.48
C ILE A 168 34.99 -3.92 2.66
N CYS A 169 35.34 -2.82 2.02
CA CYS A 169 36.62 -2.13 2.17
C CYS A 169 36.37 -0.80 2.89
N VAL A 170 37.12 -0.54 3.95
CA VAL A 170 37.03 0.72 4.71
C VAL A 170 38.41 1.33 4.77
N SER A 171 38.51 2.60 4.40
CA SER A 171 39.68 3.45 4.56
C SER A 171 39.36 4.65 5.44
N ASP A 172 40.37 5.47 5.71
CA ASP A 172 40.22 6.79 6.33
C ASP A 172 39.40 7.78 5.48
N THR A 173 39.24 7.52 4.18
CA THR A 173 38.63 8.45 3.21
C THR A 173 37.32 7.94 2.63
N SER A 174 37.02 6.65 2.77
CA SER A 174 35.85 6.03 2.16
C SER A 174 35.46 4.70 2.79
N ALA A 175 34.22 4.29 2.57
CA ALA A 175 33.77 2.93 2.82
C ALA A 175 33.03 2.44 1.57
N GLU A 176 33.37 1.24 1.10
CA GLU A 176 32.81 0.68 -0.13
C GLU A 176 32.50 -0.80 0.01
N VAL A 177 31.45 -1.25 -0.66
CA VAL A 177 31.11 -2.66 -0.80
C VAL A 177 31.18 -3.06 -2.27
N LYS A 178 31.74 -4.24 -2.55
CA LYS A 178 31.75 -4.81 -3.90
C LYS A 178 30.31 -4.91 -4.43
N LEU A 179 30.05 -4.28 -5.58
CA LEU A 179 28.71 -4.21 -6.16
C LEU A 179 28.07 -5.60 -6.31
N GLN A 180 28.81 -6.58 -6.83
CA GLN A 180 28.29 -7.94 -7.00
C GLN A 180 27.89 -8.59 -5.68
N ALA A 181 28.67 -8.39 -4.61
CA ALA A 181 28.34 -8.92 -3.29
C ALA A 181 27.07 -8.27 -2.73
N LEU A 182 26.91 -6.95 -2.90
CA LEU A 182 25.69 -6.23 -2.50
C LEU A 182 24.45 -6.71 -3.27
N LEU A 183 24.59 -6.94 -4.59
CA LEU A 183 23.52 -7.48 -5.42
C LEU A 183 23.14 -8.90 -5.00
N ASN A 184 24.12 -9.80 -4.86
CA ASN A 184 23.90 -11.18 -4.41
C ASN A 184 23.18 -11.22 -3.06
N HIS A 185 23.65 -10.44 -2.09
CA HIS A 185 23.04 -10.33 -0.78
C HIS A 185 21.60 -9.79 -0.85
N THR A 186 21.38 -8.75 -1.65
CA THR A 186 20.05 -8.13 -1.78
C THR A 186 19.05 -9.07 -2.47
N ILE A 187 19.46 -9.73 -3.55
CA ILE A 187 18.65 -10.74 -4.25
C ILE A 187 18.35 -11.92 -3.32
N GLY A 188 19.35 -12.45 -2.60
CA GLY A 188 19.16 -13.56 -1.66
C GLY A 188 18.13 -13.24 -0.57
N ARG A 189 18.14 -12.02 -0.03
CA ARG A 189 17.13 -11.56 0.93
C ARG A 189 15.73 -11.44 0.32
N ILE A 190 15.63 -10.93 -0.91
CA ILE A 190 14.34 -10.84 -1.62
C ILE A 190 13.81 -12.23 -1.95
N ALA A 191 14.67 -13.13 -2.44
CA ALA A 191 14.30 -14.51 -2.75
C ALA A 191 13.82 -15.26 -1.51
N ASN A 192 14.49 -15.10 -0.37
CA ASN A 192 14.04 -15.70 0.89
C ASN A 192 12.70 -15.12 1.37
N MET A 193 12.47 -13.81 1.19
CA MET A 193 11.19 -13.18 1.49
C MET A 193 10.06 -13.68 0.57
N GLN A 194 10.37 -13.98 -0.69
CA GLN A 194 9.42 -14.45 -1.70
C GLN A 194 9.43 -15.97 -1.88
N LYS A 195 9.95 -16.72 -0.91
CA LYS A 195 10.17 -18.17 -1.03
C LYS A 195 8.89 -18.91 -1.44
N ASP A 196 7.75 -18.55 -0.86
CA ASP A 196 6.47 -19.18 -1.17
C ASP A 196 6.00 -18.88 -2.60
N ILE A 197 6.18 -17.64 -3.07
CA ILE A 197 5.82 -17.25 -4.45
C ILE A 197 6.73 -17.97 -5.44
N ILE A 198 8.04 -17.93 -5.20
CA ILE A 198 9.02 -18.59 -6.06
C ILE A 198 8.75 -20.09 -6.12
N HIS A 199 8.46 -20.73 -4.99
CA HIS A 199 8.13 -22.16 -4.94
C HIS A 199 6.86 -22.50 -5.73
N ASN A 200 5.82 -21.65 -5.66
CA ASN A 200 4.57 -21.89 -6.38
C ASN A 200 4.69 -21.66 -7.90
N GLU A 201 5.56 -20.75 -8.31
CA GLU A 201 5.74 -20.39 -9.73
C GLU A 201 6.91 -21.11 -10.41
N ILE A 202 7.73 -21.88 -9.67
CA ILE A 202 8.99 -22.44 -10.18
C ILE A 202 8.80 -23.31 -11.42
N GLU A 203 7.71 -24.09 -11.47
CA GLU A 203 7.38 -24.97 -12.59
C GLU A 203 6.90 -24.20 -13.83
N ASN A 204 6.49 -22.94 -13.67
CA ASN A 204 6.06 -22.07 -14.75
C ASN A 204 7.17 -21.15 -15.25
N ILE A 205 8.30 -21.06 -14.55
CA ILE A 205 9.41 -20.16 -14.84
C ILE A 205 10.38 -20.83 -15.83
N LEU A 206 10.75 -20.10 -16.88
CA LEU A 206 11.82 -20.49 -17.80
C LEU A 206 13.15 -20.49 -17.04
N PRO A 207 13.94 -21.59 -17.10
CA PRO A 207 15.28 -21.64 -16.52
C PRO A 207 16.14 -20.46 -16.96
N ASP A 208 17.00 -19.96 -16.06
CA ASP A 208 17.94 -18.85 -16.29
C ASP A 208 17.30 -17.52 -16.76
N SER A 209 15.98 -17.38 -16.61
CA SER A 209 15.26 -16.17 -17.04
C SER A 209 15.10 -15.08 -15.97
N PHE A 210 15.64 -15.30 -14.77
CA PHE A 210 15.55 -14.36 -13.67
C PHE A 210 16.29 -13.06 -14.00
N GLN A 211 15.58 -11.94 -13.83
CA GLN A 211 16.11 -10.61 -14.06
C GLN A 211 15.82 -9.72 -12.86
N PHE A 212 16.86 -9.04 -12.39
CA PHE A 212 16.78 -8.13 -11.25
C PHE A 212 17.01 -6.71 -11.72
N PHE A 213 15.98 -5.87 -11.58
CA PHE A 213 16.02 -4.48 -11.96
C PHE A 213 16.30 -3.60 -10.76
N VAL A 214 17.32 -2.76 -10.88
CA VAL A 214 17.76 -1.82 -9.85
C VAL A 214 17.85 -0.42 -10.44
N LYS A 215 17.67 0.59 -9.59
CA LYS A 215 18.02 1.98 -9.88
C LYS A 215 19.35 2.29 -9.21
N PHE A 216 20.26 2.94 -9.92
CA PHE A 216 21.47 3.51 -9.33
C PHE A 216 21.22 4.98 -8.99
N GLU A 217 21.73 5.42 -7.84
CA GLU A 217 21.61 6.80 -7.37
C GLU A 217 22.94 7.24 -6.75
N CYS A 218 23.28 8.51 -6.90
CA CYS A 218 24.35 9.15 -6.15
C CYS A 218 23.94 10.56 -5.77
N ASP A 219 24.45 11.05 -4.64
CA ASP A 219 24.14 12.38 -4.12
C ASP A 219 25.31 12.93 -3.30
N GLY A 220 25.53 14.25 -3.42
CA GLY A 220 26.54 15.01 -2.70
C GLY A 220 25.94 15.82 -1.56
N SER A 221 26.59 15.79 -0.40
CA SER A 221 26.21 16.60 0.76
C SER A 221 27.40 17.40 1.28
N SER A 222 27.16 18.67 1.61
CA SER A 222 28.15 19.58 2.19
C SER A 222 27.69 20.14 3.53
N GLY A 223 28.60 20.74 4.30
CA GLY A 223 28.30 21.29 5.62
C GLY A 223 28.33 20.25 6.74
N GLN A 224 29.02 19.12 6.51
CA GLN A 224 29.26 18.13 7.55
C GLN A 224 30.26 18.68 8.58
N SER A 225 30.09 18.29 9.85
CA SER A 225 31.01 18.66 10.92
C SER A 225 32.39 18.08 10.64
N GLN A 226 33.42 18.90 10.75
CA GLN A 226 34.80 18.45 10.57
C GLN A 226 35.36 17.89 11.87
N TYR A 227 35.92 16.70 11.80
CA TYR A 227 36.58 16.03 12.92
C TYR A 227 38.09 16.11 12.75
N LYS A 228 38.84 15.90 13.85
CA LYS A 228 40.30 15.79 13.84
C LYS A 228 40.76 14.42 13.32
N GLN A 229 40.10 13.91 12.28
CA GLN A 229 40.42 12.63 11.67
C GLN A 229 41.75 12.73 10.92
N SER A 230 42.60 11.72 11.05
CA SER A 230 43.85 11.63 10.31
C SER A 230 43.61 10.93 8.97
N PHE A 231 43.92 11.60 7.87
CA PHE A 231 43.84 11.05 6.52
C PHE A 231 45.23 10.63 6.05
N THR A 232 45.67 9.46 6.50
CA THR A 232 46.96 8.85 6.15
C THR A 232 47.13 8.56 4.67
N SER A 233 46.04 8.29 3.95
CA SER A 233 46.05 7.81 2.56
C SER A 233 45.78 8.90 1.51
N ALA A 234 45.61 10.16 1.94
CA ALA A 234 45.14 11.23 1.09
C ALA A 234 46.26 12.11 0.51
N THR A 235 46.04 12.62 -0.70
CA THR A 235 46.72 13.84 -1.17
C THR A 235 46.36 15.00 -0.26
N HIS A 236 47.26 15.99 -0.13
CA HIS A 236 47.34 17.03 0.92
C HIS A 236 46.07 17.88 1.28
N ASN A 237 44.87 17.59 0.75
CA ASN A 237 43.63 18.34 0.95
C ASN A 237 42.39 17.47 1.28
N ALA A 238 42.54 16.24 1.77
CA ALA A 238 41.36 15.49 2.22
C ALA A 238 40.75 16.09 3.49
N GLY A 239 39.42 16.15 3.51
CA GLY A 239 38.63 16.62 4.65
C GLY A 239 37.23 16.02 4.63
N ASP A 240 36.63 15.89 5.80
CA ASP A 240 35.33 15.26 6.07
C ASP A 240 34.13 16.22 6.04
N SER A 241 34.34 17.47 5.59
CA SER A 241 33.26 18.49 5.49
C SER A 241 32.25 18.22 4.38
N LYS A 242 32.60 17.34 3.44
CA LYS A 242 31.79 16.98 2.27
C LYS A 242 31.76 15.47 2.14
N VAL A 243 30.60 14.96 1.79
CA VAL A 243 30.33 13.54 1.63
C VAL A 243 29.66 13.32 0.29
N PHE A 244 30.12 12.30 -0.43
CA PHE A 244 29.47 11.80 -1.63
C PHE A 244 29.09 10.34 -1.41
N ILE A 245 27.85 9.99 -1.71
CA ILE A 245 27.33 8.63 -1.51
C ILE A 245 26.76 8.11 -2.82
N SER A 246 27.13 6.90 -3.20
CA SER A 246 26.47 6.14 -4.25
C SER A 246 25.73 4.95 -3.68
N SER A 247 24.57 4.64 -4.25
CA SER A 247 23.63 3.64 -3.75
C SER A 247 22.87 2.97 -4.89
N ILE A 248 22.28 1.81 -4.60
CA ILE A 248 21.28 1.17 -5.46
C ILE A 248 19.95 1.01 -4.73
N VAL A 249 18.86 1.07 -5.48
CA VAL A 249 17.52 0.78 -5.01
C VAL A 249 16.97 -0.41 -5.80
N PRO A 250 16.65 -1.53 -5.14
CA PRO A 250 16.02 -2.65 -5.81
C PRO A 250 14.61 -2.25 -6.23
N LEU A 251 14.26 -2.45 -7.51
CA LEU A 251 12.95 -2.07 -8.05
C LEU A 251 12.07 -3.28 -8.29
N GLN A 252 12.62 -4.32 -8.91
CA GLN A 252 11.83 -5.46 -9.34
C GLN A 252 12.69 -6.72 -9.48
N LEU A 253 12.14 -7.85 -9.07
CA LEU A 253 12.62 -9.19 -9.45
C LEU A 253 11.53 -9.84 -10.28
N TYR A 254 11.88 -10.28 -11.47
CA TYR A 254 10.95 -10.97 -12.36
C TYR A 254 11.65 -12.12 -13.09
N ALA A 255 10.85 -13.01 -13.65
CA ALA A 255 11.32 -14.07 -14.53
C ALA A 255 10.42 -14.13 -15.77
N LYS A 256 10.77 -14.99 -16.73
CA LYS A 256 9.91 -15.26 -17.90
C LYS A 256 9.17 -16.57 -17.71
N THR A 257 7.93 -16.66 -18.17
CA THR A 257 7.18 -17.92 -18.24
C THR A 257 7.80 -18.90 -19.24
N LEU A 258 7.64 -20.21 -19.03
CA LEU A 258 8.00 -21.26 -20.00
C LEU A 258 7.21 -21.19 -21.31
N HIS A 259 5.90 -20.95 -21.23
CA HIS A 259 5.00 -21.14 -22.38
C HIS A 259 5.04 -20.01 -23.41
N ASN A 260 5.06 -18.75 -22.96
CA ASN A 260 4.96 -17.58 -23.84
C ASN A 260 6.05 -16.51 -23.58
N GLN A 261 7.06 -16.84 -22.75
CA GLN A 261 8.14 -15.92 -22.35
C GLN A 261 7.67 -14.56 -21.79
N GLU A 262 6.43 -14.50 -21.28
CA GLU A 262 5.89 -13.32 -20.65
C GLU A 262 6.51 -13.07 -19.27
N LYS A 263 6.50 -11.81 -18.85
CA LYS A 263 7.10 -11.36 -17.59
C LYS A 263 6.21 -11.75 -16.40
N ILE A 264 6.73 -12.60 -15.52
CA ILE A 264 6.15 -12.89 -14.20
C ILE A 264 6.89 -12.08 -13.14
N ILE A 265 6.16 -11.22 -12.43
CA ILE A 265 6.72 -10.41 -11.35
C ILE A 265 6.76 -11.23 -10.07
N LEU A 266 7.96 -11.54 -9.59
CA LEU A 266 8.17 -12.29 -8.35
C LEU A 266 8.26 -11.35 -7.14
N TRP A 267 8.78 -10.14 -7.36
CA TRP A 267 8.82 -9.09 -6.35
C TRP A 267 8.80 -7.71 -7.01
N GLN A 268 8.09 -6.78 -6.39
CA GLN A 268 8.07 -5.37 -6.78
C GLN A 268 8.29 -4.51 -5.55
N ASN A 269 9.18 -3.52 -5.65
CA ASN A 269 9.38 -2.54 -4.58
C ASN A 269 8.10 -1.70 -4.39
N PRO A 270 7.46 -1.74 -3.21
CA PRO A 270 6.22 -0.99 -2.97
C PRO A 270 6.44 0.52 -2.81
N ARG A 271 7.68 0.96 -2.54
CA ARG A 271 8.03 2.38 -2.34
C ARG A 271 9.43 2.69 -2.91
N PRO A 272 9.57 2.82 -4.25
CA PRO A 272 10.85 3.06 -4.92
C PRO A 272 11.60 4.36 -4.54
N GLY A 273 10.90 5.34 -3.96
CA GLY A 273 11.48 6.60 -3.47
C GLY A 273 11.79 6.60 -1.97
N SER A 274 11.63 5.47 -1.28
CA SER A 274 11.89 5.41 0.17
C SER A 274 13.36 5.10 0.46
N THR A 275 13.95 5.88 1.37
CA THR A 275 15.29 5.64 1.92
C THR A 275 15.47 4.25 2.52
N ARG A 276 14.39 3.57 2.93
CA ARG A 276 14.41 2.20 3.49
C ARG A 276 14.90 1.13 2.51
N PHE A 277 14.77 1.38 1.22
CA PHE A 277 15.23 0.46 0.17
C PHE A 277 16.55 0.92 -0.46
N CYS A 278 17.07 2.09 -0.08
CA CYS A 278 18.35 2.57 -0.56
C CYS A 278 19.48 1.76 0.07
N ARG A 279 20.32 1.15 -0.77
CA ARG A 279 21.45 0.32 -0.37
C ARG A 279 22.75 1.05 -0.73
N PRO A 280 23.51 1.55 0.26
CA PRO A 280 24.76 2.24 -0.02
C PRO A 280 25.78 1.28 -0.62
N ILE A 281 26.43 1.72 -1.70
CA ILE A 281 27.55 1.05 -2.36
C ILE A 281 28.85 1.68 -1.87
N ARG A 282 28.91 3.01 -1.91
CA ARG A 282 30.12 3.75 -1.62
C ARG A 282 29.78 5.02 -0.84
N PHE A 283 30.60 5.31 0.14
CA PHE A 283 30.61 6.53 0.93
C PHE A 283 32.02 7.12 0.83
N GLN A 284 32.16 8.40 0.50
CA GLN A 284 33.46 9.04 0.32
C GLN A 284 33.46 10.47 0.87
N PHE A 285 34.59 10.88 1.46
CA PHE A 285 34.83 12.26 1.86
C PHE A 285 35.37 13.09 0.68
N ILE A 286 34.49 13.47 -0.24
CA ILE A 286 34.82 14.25 -1.43
C ILE A 286 33.66 15.20 -1.79
N SER A 287 33.97 16.28 -2.51
CA SER A 287 32.95 17.11 -3.13
C SER A 287 32.37 16.44 -4.37
N GLU A 288 31.07 16.63 -4.60
CA GLU A 288 30.46 16.32 -5.88
C GLU A 288 31.10 17.13 -7.02
N SER A 289 31.50 16.43 -8.08
CA SER A 289 32.05 17.01 -9.31
C SER A 289 31.70 16.11 -10.51
N ALA A 290 31.82 16.65 -11.72
CA ALA A 290 31.54 15.89 -12.95
C ALA A 290 32.46 14.67 -13.14
N ASP A 291 33.65 14.68 -12.54
CA ASP A 291 34.59 13.55 -12.62
C ASP A 291 34.25 12.41 -11.65
N VAL A 292 33.38 12.68 -10.66
CA VAL A 292 32.98 11.75 -9.60
C VAL A 292 31.64 11.06 -9.89
N ILE A 293 30.80 11.66 -10.75
CA ILE A 293 29.49 11.15 -11.20
C ILE A 293 29.67 10.22 -12.40
#